data_AF-A0A5Z4I0D3-F1
#
_entry.id   AF-A0A5Z4I0D3-F1
#
_cell.length_a   1.000
_cell.length_b   1.000
_cell.length_c   1.000
_cell.angle_alpha   90.00
_cell.angle_beta   90.00
_cell.angle_gamma   90.00
#
_symmetry.space_group_name_H-M   'P 1'
#
loop_
_entity.id
_entity.type
_entity.pdbx_description
1 polymer ?
#
loop_
_entity_poly.entity_id
_entity_poly.type
_entity_poly.pdbx_seq_one_letter_code
_entity_poly.pdbx_strand_id
1 'polypeptide(L)'
;MAKSEYYTILTKIGIAKFIAARASGNGVNLKSFKLSSKVILPSEEMQSLEEIVYEANINSKSVDENNPNYINLMCYVPSDIGGFEINAVGIYDEAGDLLAVGNLPRTYKPILKEGSAKELMIKIVMELSNAEEVILKLDPSVIMASRDYVDAIKIELKLEIETLMQQYNDAFKKVWDELSKYLLESKFNTEIAKYVTLTTKQDINGIKNFTKLPTSNLQASKDEEFVNLGTLKKLISSLSNGLGVGQRYVDCIHTRSPNVTYTNTTGKPIMIITDSGAYRGKVNYYVDGNFLVSSEDYQEVTFIVPPNSTYSFSGPCYSFWELR
;
A
#
# COMPACT_ATOMS: atom_id res chain seq x y z
N MET A 1 33.93 47.34 -42.11
CA MET A 1 32.91 46.38 -42.56
C MET A 1 31.68 47.17 -42.96
N ALA A 2 31.07 46.88 -44.11
CA ALA A 2 29.82 47.53 -44.49
C ALA A 2 28.78 47.24 -43.40
N LYS A 3 28.23 48.29 -42.77
CA LYS A 3 27.14 48.13 -41.79
C LYS A 3 25.99 47.44 -42.54
N SER A 4 25.56 46.28 -42.05
CA SER A 4 24.30 45.66 -42.47
C SER A 4 23.19 46.71 -42.40
N GLU A 5 22.21 46.67 -43.31
CA GLU A 5 21.11 47.64 -43.36
C GLU A 5 20.35 47.69 -42.02
N TYR A 6 20.27 46.55 -41.33
CA TYR A 6 19.71 46.38 -39.99
C TYR A 6 20.74 45.74 -39.08
N TYR A 7 20.90 46.32 -37.88
CA TYR A 7 21.92 45.93 -36.93
C TYR A 7 21.53 46.35 -35.51
N THR A 8 22.18 45.72 -34.52
CA THR A 8 22.04 46.05 -33.10
C THR A 8 23.43 46.40 -32.56
N ILE A 9 23.51 47.41 -31.71
CA ILE A 9 24.73 47.80 -31.00
C ILE A 9 24.46 47.90 -29.51
N LEU A 10 25.51 47.79 -28.71
CA LEU A 10 25.46 48.13 -27.29
C LEU A 10 25.53 49.65 -27.12
N THR A 11 24.83 50.17 -26.13
CA THR A 11 24.98 51.57 -25.71
C THR A 11 26.21 51.72 -24.81
N LYS A 12 26.68 52.94 -24.58
CA LYS A 12 27.73 53.20 -23.58
C LYS A 12 27.35 52.71 -22.19
N ILE A 13 26.06 52.84 -21.82
CA ILE A 13 25.55 52.34 -20.55
C ILE A 13 25.63 50.81 -20.52
N GLY A 14 25.19 50.15 -21.59
CA GLY A 14 25.29 48.70 -21.74
C GLY A 14 26.72 48.21 -21.63
N ILE A 15 27.64 48.80 -22.39
CA ILE A 15 29.08 48.46 -22.37
C ILE A 15 29.63 48.60 -20.95
N ALA A 16 29.38 49.73 -20.27
CA ALA A 16 29.84 49.96 -18.91
C ALA A 16 29.30 48.91 -17.92
N LYS A 17 28.02 48.55 -18.04
CA LYS A 17 27.40 47.52 -17.18
C LYS A 17 27.96 46.13 -17.45
N PHE A 18 28.18 45.75 -18.71
CA PHE A 18 28.79 44.47 -19.04
C PHE A 18 30.24 44.36 -18.56
N ILE A 19 31.03 45.45 -18.65
CA ILE A 19 32.38 45.52 -18.09
C ILE A 19 32.35 45.37 -16.55
N ALA A 20 31.46 46.09 -15.87
CA ALA A 20 31.32 46.02 -14.42
C ALA A 20 30.86 44.63 -13.95
N ALA A 21 29.94 44.00 -14.68
CA ALA A 21 29.47 42.65 -14.40
C ALA A 21 30.59 41.62 -14.54
N ARG A 22 31.44 41.75 -15.57
CA ARG A 22 32.62 40.89 -15.75
C ARG A 22 33.63 41.06 -14.62
N ALA A 23 33.89 42.29 -14.18
CA ALA A 23 34.84 42.57 -13.09
C ALA A 23 34.33 42.08 -11.72
N SER A 24 33.02 42.15 -11.48
CA SER A 24 32.42 41.82 -10.18
C SER A 24 31.91 40.38 -10.07
N GLY A 25 31.71 39.67 -11.20
CA GLY A 25 30.99 38.39 -11.24
C GLY A 25 29.48 38.52 -11.01
N ASN A 26 28.97 39.73 -10.72
CA ASN A 26 27.56 40.02 -10.59
C ASN A 26 27.00 40.28 -11.99
N GLY A 27 26.49 39.24 -12.61
CA GLY A 27 25.87 39.27 -13.93
C GLY A 27 24.90 40.44 -14.21
N VAL A 28 24.56 40.67 -15.48
CA VAL A 28 23.56 41.67 -15.89
C VAL A 28 22.17 41.02 -15.99
N ASN A 29 21.21 41.56 -15.22
CA ASN A 29 19.82 41.11 -15.26
C ASN A 29 19.10 41.80 -16.44
N LEU A 30 18.78 41.04 -17.47
CA LEU A 30 17.99 41.51 -18.61
C LEU A 30 16.51 41.48 -18.22
N LYS A 31 15.79 42.58 -18.45
CA LYS A 31 14.40 42.71 -18.03
C LYS A 31 13.43 42.78 -19.21
N SER A 32 13.53 43.80 -20.06
CA SER A 32 12.50 44.03 -21.07
C SER A 32 13.02 44.36 -22.47
N PHE A 33 12.28 43.85 -23.44
CA PHE A 33 12.26 44.25 -24.84
C PHE A 33 11.27 45.40 -25.00
N LYS A 34 11.69 46.48 -25.64
CA LYS A 34 10.78 47.53 -26.10
C LYS A 34 10.88 47.72 -27.60
N LEU A 35 9.73 47.73 -28.28
CA LEU A 35 9.62 48.03 -29.70
C LEU A 35 9.14 49.46 -29.89
N SER A 36 9.66 50.12 -30.92
CA SER A 36 9.33 51.51 -31.23
C SER A 36 8.87 51.66 -32.68
N SER A 37 7.89 52.54 -32.91
CA SER A 37 7.48 52.97 -34.25
C SER A 37 8.43 54.00 -34.86
N LYS A 38 9.34 54.58 -34.08
CA LYS A 38 10.28 55.59 -34.57
C LYS A 38 11.38 54.93 -35.40
N VAL A 39 11.62 55.46 -36.59
CA VAL A 39 12.80 55.08 -37.38
C VAL A 39 14.03 55.72 -36.74
N ILE A 40 15.01 54.91 -36.38
CA ILE A 40 16.25 55.37 -35.73
C ILE A 40 17.49 54.89 -36.48
N LEU A 41 18.59 55.60 -36.26
CA LEU A 41 19.93 55.08 -36.48
C LEU A 41 20.54 54.74 -35.12
N PRO A 42 20.80 53.44 -34.82
CA PRO A 42 21.38 53.03 -33.56
C PRO A 42 22.68 53.78 -33.26
N SER A 43 22.75 54.41 -32.09
CA SER A 43 23.92 55.15 -31.60
C SER A 43 24.25 54.73 -30.16
N GLU A 44 25.54 54.66 -29.83
CA GLU A 44 25.99 54.27 -28.49
C GLU A 44 25.56 55.26 -27.41
N GLU A 45 25.27 56.52 -27.78
CA GLU A 45 24.83 57.57 -26.85
C GLU A 45 23.35 57.48 -26.47
N MET A 46 22.57 56.61 -27.12
CA MET A 46 21.14 56.48 -26.81
C MET A 46 20.94 55.94 -25.39
N GLN A 47 20.06 56.61 -24.65
CA GLN A 47 19.71 56.24 -23.27
C GLN A 47 18.31 55.63 -23.14
N SER A 48 17.43 55.91 -24.11
CA SER A 48 16.06 55.38 -24.16
C SER A 48 15.54 55.37 -25.59
N LEU A 49 14.53 54.55 -25.85
CA LEU A 49 13.72 54.61 -27.05
C LEU A 49 12.51 55.53 -26.84
N GLU A 50 12.10 56.18 -27.92
CA GLU A 50 10.87 56.98 -28.00
C GLU A 50 9.78 56.22 -28.77
N GLU A 51 8.52 56.68 -28.70
CA GLU A 51 7.39 56.07 -29.41
C GLU A 51 7.27 54.55 -29.20
N ILE A 52 7.30 54.13 -27.93
CA ILE A 52 7.17 52.72 -27.58
C ILE A 52 5.77 52.23 -27.95
N VAL A 53 5.72 51.21 -28.79
CA VAL A 53 4.46 50.58 -29.22
C VAL A 53 4.21 49.23 -28.55
N TYR A 54 5.26 48.60 -28.01
CA TYR A 54 5.15 47.33 -27.31
C TYR A 54 6.30 47.14 -26.32
N GLU A 55 6.01 46.54 -25.17
CA GLU A 55 7.00 46.12 -24.17
C GLU A 55 6.71 44.68 -23.72
N ALA A 56 7.75 43.86 -23.66
CA ALA A 56 7.67 42.48 -23.18
C ALA A 56 8.88 42.13 -22.33
N ASN A 57 8.71 41.23 -21.36
CA ASN A 57 9.83 40.71 -20.59
C ASN A 57 10.75 39.84 -21.46
N ILE A 58 12.05 39.88 -21.20
CA ILE A 58 13.04 39.02 -21.84
C ILE A 58 12.99 37.67 -21.13
N ASN A 59 12.45 36.66 -21.81
CA ASN A 59 12.20 35.34 -21.25
C ASN A 59 13.00 34.21 -21.92
N SER A 60 13.78 34.55 -22.95
CA SER A 60 14.62 33.63 -23.69
C SER A 60 15.95 34.27 -24.02
N LYS A 61 17.03 33.52 -23.76
CA LYS A 61 18.39 33.85 -24.18
C LYS A 61 19.07 32.57 -24.66
N SER A 62 19.85 32.66 -25.72
CA SER A 62 20.77 31.60 -26.12
C SER A 62 22.07 32.20 -26.66
N VAL A 63 23.18 31.50 -26.43
CA VAL A 63 24.45 31.79 -27.11
C VAL A 63 24.35 31.22 -28.53
N ASP A 64 24.85 31.93 -29.52
CA ASP A 64 24.87 31.43 -30.89
C ASP A 64 25.84 30.25 -31.03
N GLU A 65 25.39 29.16 -31.65
CA GLU A 65 26.19 27.93 -31.80
C GLU A 65 27.45 28.15 -32.65
N ASN A 66 27.43 29.11 -33.57
CA ASN A 66 28.55 29.39 -34.46
C ASN A 66 29.44 30.54 -33.96
N ASN A 67 28.95 31.35 -33.02
CA ASN A 67 29.68 32.50 -32.48
C ASN A 67 29.41 32.71 -30.98
N PRO A 68 30.36 32.35 -30.09
CA PRO A 68 30.18 32.50 -28.64
C PRO A 68 30.12 33.97 -28.17
N ASN A 69 30.42 34.93 -29.05
CA ASN A 69 30.25 36.36 -28.78
C ASN A 69 28.82 36.84 -29.05
N TYR A 70 27.97 36.03 -29.67
CA TYR A 70 26.61 36.43 -30.04
C TYR A 70 25.58 35.87 -29.07
N ILE A 71 24.79 36.78 -28.51
CA ILE A 71 23.64 36.45 -27.68
C ILE A 71 22.36 36.71 -28.48
N ASN A 72 21.60 35.64 -28.64
CA ASN A 72 20.29 35.65 -29.24
C ASN A 72 19.24 35.92 -28.16
N LEU A 73 18.48 36.99 -28.34
CA LEU A 73 17.30 37.31 -27.52
C LEU A 73 16.06 37.26 -28.41
N MET A 74 14.97 36.67 -27.93
CA MET A 74 13.71 36.61 -28.69
C MET A 74 12.58 37.33 -27.95
N CYS A 75 11.81 38.10 -28.71
CA CYS A 75 10.60 38.77 -28.27
C CYS A 75 9.40 38.23 -29.04
N TYR A 76 8.33 37.88 -28.33
CA TYR A 76 7.07 37.45 -28.90
C TYR A 76 6.02 38.56 -28.76
N VAL A 77 5.37 38.91 -29.87
CA VAL A 77 4.22 39.81 -29.93
C VAL A 77 2.97 38.98 -30.23
N PRO A 78 2.06 38.81 -29.25
CA PRO A 78 0.82 38.05 -29.39
C PRO A 78 -0.08 38.52 -30.54
N SER A 79 -1.01 37.66 -30.97
CA SER A 79 -1.94 37.95 -32.08
C SER A 79 -2.97 39.03 -31.77
N ASP A 80 -3.29 39.24 -30.50
CA ASP A 80 -4.25 40.24 -30.00
C ASP A 80 -3.65 41.63 -29.76
N ILE A 81 -2.33 41.77 -29.81
CA ILE A 81 -1.61 43.05 -29.64
C ILE A 81 -1.05 43.51 -30.99
N GLY A 82 -1.45 44.68 -31.47
CA GLY A 82 -1.07 45.22 -32.78
C GLY A 82 -1.71 46.57 -33.08
N GLY A 83 -1.83 46.90 -34.37
CA GLY A 83 -2.30 48.21 -34.86
C GLY A 83 -1.18 49.25 -34.93
N PHE A 84 0.07 48.79 -35.01
CA PHE A 84 1.24 49.66 -34.98
C PHE A 84 2.36 49.15 -35.89
N GLU A 85 3.28 50.05 -36.19
CA GLU A 85 4.47 49.77 -36.97
C GLU A 85 5.68 49.64 -36.05
N ILE A 86 6.58 48.73 -36.41
CA ILE A 86 7.81 48.45 -35.68
C ILE A 86 8.98 48.84 -36.59
N ASN A 87 9.84 49.72 -36.09
CA ASN A 87 11.03 50.22 -36.80
C ASN A 87 12.31 50.10 -35.94
N ALA A 88 12.18 49.91 -34.63
CA ALA A 88 13.33 49.82 -33.74
C ALA A 88 13.06 48.94 -32.52
N VAL A 89 14.13 48.52 -31.87
CA VAL A 89 14.13 47.67 -30.67
C VAL A 89 15.17 48.13 -29.66
N GLY A 90 14.83 48.00 -28.39
CA GLY A 90 15.71 48.31 -27.26
C GLY A 90 15.65 47.22 -26.21
N ILE A 91 16.82 46.90 -25.64
CA ILE A 91 17.00 45.91 -24.58
C ILE A 91 17.30 46.67 -23.29
N TYR A 92 16.51 46.41 -22.25
CA TYR A 92 16.60 47.09 -20.98
C TYR A 92 16.88 46.13 -19.83
N ASP A 93 17.59 46.62 -18.82
CA ASP A 93 17.78 45.91 -17.56
C ASP A 93 16.73 46.26 -16.49
N GLU A 94 16.90 45.69 -15.31
CA GLU A 94 16.01 45.91 -14.17
C GLU A 94 15.96 47.35 -13.66
N ALA A 95 17.03 48.11 -13.86
CA ALA A 95 17.11 49.53 -13.50
C ALA A 95 16.44 50.44 -14.54
N GLY A 96 16.03 49.89 -15.68
CA GLY A 96 15.43 50.63 -16.79
C GLY A 96 16.46 51.29 -17.71
N ASP A 97 17.72 50.88 -17.63
CA ASP A 97 18.78 51.39 -18.49
C ASP A 97 18.78 50.67 -19.84
N LEU A 98 18.88 51.44 -20.94
CA LEU A 98 18.98 50.89 -22.29
C LEU A 98 20.39 50.29 -22.50
N LEU A 99 20.47 48.96 -22.58
CA LEU A 99 21.72 48.23 -22.77
C LEU A 99 22.11 48.11 -24.24
N ALA A 100 21.14 47.86 -25.11
CA ALA A 100 21.37 47.67 -26.53
C ALA A 100 20.21 48.24 -27.34
N VAL A 101 20.53 48.72 -28.55
CA VAL A 101 19.57 49.35 -29.45
C VAL A 101 19.80 48.87 -30.88
N GLY A 102 18.72 48.58 -31.59
CA GLY A 102 18.76 48.11 -32.97
C GLY A 102 17.69 48.74 -33.85
N ASN A 103 18.01 48.91 -35.13
CA ASN A 103 17.03 49.24 -36.15
C ASN A 103 16.48 47.96 -36.78
N LEU A 104 15.20 47.98 -37.12
CA LEU A 104 14.48 46.84 -37.70
C LEU A 104 13.89 47.22 -39.06
N PRO A 105 13.71 46.22 -39.96
CA PRO A 105 12.90 46.41 -41.16
C PRO A 105 11.51 46.88 -40.77
N ARG A 106 11.02 47.92 -41.45
CA ARG A 106 9.70 48.48 -41.25
C ARG A 106 8.64 47.36 -41.32
N THR A 107 8.02 47.06 -40.18
CA THR A 107 7.11 45.91 -40.04
C THR A 107 5.79 46.35 -39.41
N TYR A 108 4.70 46.27 -40.18
CA TYR A 108 3.35 46.48 -39.64
C TYR A 108 2.82 45.21 -38.96
N LYS A 109 2.36 45.36 -37.71
CA LYS A 109 1.74 44.29 -36.92
C LYS A 109 0.24 44.56 -36.79
N PRO A 110 -0.63 43.89 -37.56
CA PRO A 110 -2.07 44.14 -37.50
C PRO A 110 -2.65 43.64 -36.17
N ILE A 111 -3.81 44.21 -35.80
CA ILE A 111 -4.65 43.72 -34.71
C ILE A 111 -5.88 43.00 -35.29
N LEU A 112 -6.42 42.01 -34.57
CA LEU A 112 -7.56 41.21 -35.02
C LEU A 112 -8.77 42.04 -35.53
N LYS A 113 -9.00 43.24 -34.98
CA LYS A 113 -10.06 44.16 -35.42
C LYS A 113 -9.92 44.62 -36.87
N GLU A 114 -8.72 44.55 -37.43
CA GLU A 114 -8.42 44.88 -38.83
C GLU A 114 -8.65 43.68 -39.77
N GLY A 115 -9.20 42.57 -39.26
CA GLY A 115 -9.53 41.37 -40.02
C GLY A 115 -8.35 40.41 -40.24
N SER A 116 -7.20 40.66 -39.58
CA SER A 116 -6.01 39.81 -39.67
C SER A 116 -5.38 39.64 -38.30
N ALA A 117 -5.23 38.38 -37.87
CA ALA A 117 -4.48 38.01 -36.68
C ALA A 117 -3.09 37.52 -37.12
N LYS A 118 -2.03 38.18 -36.68
CA LYS A 118 -0.64 37.78 -36.96
C LYS A 118 0.10 37.66 -35.65
N GLU A 119 0.84 36.59 -35.43
CA GLU A 119 1.83 36.51 -34.35
C GLU A 119 3.19 36.92 -34.92
N LEU A 120 4.00 37.64 -34.14
CA LEU A 120 5.31 38.10 -34.59
C LEU A 120 6.38 37.72 -33.56
N MET A 121 7.44 37.06 -34.05
CA MET A 121 8.63 36.76 -33.26
C MET A 121 9.80 37.57 -33.81
N ILE A 122 10.46 38.33 -32.94
CA ILE A 122 11.60 39.17 -33.28
C ILE A 122 12.83 38.59 -32.57
N LYS A 123 13.81 38.12 -33.34
CA LYS A 123 15.10 37.64 -32.84
C LYS A 123 16.13 38.75 -33.00
N ILE A 124 16.74 39.17 -31.89
CA ILE A 124 17.83 40.15 -31.86
C ILE A 124 19.13 39.46 -31.48
N VAL A 125 20.20 39.85 -32.15
CA VAL A 125 21.55 39.36 -31.88
C VAL A 125 22.36 40.52 -31.30
N MET A 126 22.86 40.34 -30.08
CA MET A 126 23.80 41.27 -29.45
C MET A 126 25.20 40.67 -29.49
N GLU A 127 26.18 41.46 -29.88
CA GLU A 127 27.60 41.08 -29.85
C GLU A 127 28.25 41.55 -28.55
N LEU A 128 28.88 40.63 -27.83
CA LEU A 128 29.62 40.86 -26.58
C LEU A 128 31.04 40.30 -26.72
N SER A 129 32.03 40.96 -26.12
CA SER A 129 33.41 40.44 -26.07
C SER A 129 33.49 39.27 -25.07
N ASN A 130 33.23 38.07 -25.58
CA ASN A 130 33.05 36.79 -24.87
C ASN A 130 31.77 36.73 -24.01
N ALA A 131 30.67 36.27 -24.60
CA ALA A 131 29.38 36.24 -23.93
C ALA A 131 29.26 35.16 -22.84
N GLU A 132 30.13 34.15 -22.84
CA GLU A 132 30.17 33.12 -21.79
C GLU A 132 30.67 33.67 -20.44
N GLU A 133 31.56 34.67 -20.46
CA GLU A 133 32.11 35.25 -19.23
C GLU A 133 31.13 36.22 -18.53
N VAL A 134 30.17 36.76 -19.28
CA VAL A 134 29.16 37.66 -18.74
C VAL A 134 27.94 36.84 -18.33
N ILE A 135 27.74 36.69 -17.02
CA ILE A 135 26.55 36.02 -16.49
C ILE A 135 25.32 36.88 -16.84
N LEU A 136 24.58 36.53 -17.88
CA LEU A 136 23.28 37.16 -18.16
C LEU A 136 22.22 36.47 -17.31
N LYS A 137 21.37 37.21 -16.60
CA LYS A 137 20.28 36.62 -15.82
C LYS A 137 18.95 37.05 -16.43
N LEU A 138 18.00 36.12 -16.49
CA LEU A 138 16.61 36.39 -16.82
C LEU A 138 15.80 36.35 -15.53
N ASP A 139 14.70 37.10 -15.47
CA ASP A 139 13.74 37.01 -14.36
C ASP A 139 13.11 35.60 -14.36
N PRO A 140 13.30 34.79 -13.29
CA PRO A 140 12.78 33.43 -13.21
C PRO A 140 11.23 33.37 -13.18
N SER A 141 10.56 34.50 -12.95
CA SER A 141 9.10 34.56 -12.84
C SER A 141 8.37 34.44 -14.19
N VAL A 142 9.09 34.60 -15.31
CA VAL A 142 8.50 34.67 -16.66
C VAL A 142 9.40 33.96 -17.67
N ILE A 143 9.70 32.67 -17.50
CA ILE A 143 10.41 31.89 -18.52
C ILE A 143 9.39 31.16 -19.39
N MET A 144 9.38 31.47 -20.69
CA MET A 144 8.53 30.79 -21.68
C MET A 144 9.38 29.79 -22.44
N ALA A 145 9.14 28.50 -22.24
CA ALA A 145 9.75 27.45 -23.04
C ALA A 145 9.14 27.46 -24.46
N SER A 146 9.96 27.22 -25.50
CA SER A 146 9.42 27.01 -26.84
C SER A 146 8.50 25.79 -26.84
N ARG A 147 7.42 25.82 -27.64
CA ARG A 147 6.50 24.67 -27.76
C ARG A 147 7.26 23.40 -28.12
N ASP A 148 8.21 23.50 -29.06
CA ASP A 148 9.04 22.39 -29.51
C ASP A 148 9.86 21.78 -28.36
N TYR A 149 10.41 22.60 -27.45
CA TYR A 149 11.15 22.11 -26.27
C TYR A 149 10.23 21.40 -25.28
N VAL A 150 9.03 21.96 -25.04
CA VAL A 150 8.03 21.33 -24.15
C VAL A 150 7.52 20.01 -24.72
N ASP A 151 7.27 19.97 -26.03
CA ASP A 151 6.80 18.77 -26.72
C ASP A 151 7.87 17.67 -26.73
N ALA A 152 9.15 18.03 -26.92
CA ALA A 152 10.27 17.10 -26.81
C ALA A 152 10.35 16.47 -25.41
N ILE A 153 10.30 17.28 -24.35
CA ILE A 153 10.31 16.79 -22.96
C ILE A 153 9.10 15.90 -22.68
N LYS A 154 7.92 16.26 -23.21
CA LYS A 154 6.69 15.47 -23.01
C LYS A 154 6.79 14.10 -23.67
N ILE A 155 7.45 14.00 -24.82
CA ILE A 155 7.69 12.72 -25.50
C ILE A 155 8.66 11.87 -24.68
N GLU A 156 9.79 12.45 -24.24
CA GLU A 156 10.78 11.76 -23.42
C GLU A 156 10.16 11.22 -22.12
N LEU A 157 9.41 12.05 -21.39
CA LEU A 157 8.75 11.67 -20.15
C LEU A 157 7.71 10.56 -20.36
N LYS A 158 6.97 10.58 -21.48
CA LYS A 158 6.04 9.50 -21.81
C LYS A 158 6.76 8.18 -22.05
N LEU A 159 7.88 8.20 -22.78
CA LEU A 159 8.68 7.00 -23.03
C LEU A 159 9.24 6.42 -21.73
N GLU A 160 9.71 7.27 -20.80
CA GLU A 160 10.16 6.81 -19.49
C GLU A 160 9.03 6.18 -18.68
N ILE A 161 7.85 6.82 -18.63
CA ILE A 161 6.67 6.28 -17.95
C ILE A 161 6.25 4.94 -18.54
N GLU A 162 6.20 4.81 -19.87
CA GLU A 162 5.86 3.55 -20.54
C GLU A 162 6.88 2.45 -20.20
N THR A 163 8.18 2.80 -20.17
CA THR A 163 9.26 1.87 -19.79
C THR A 163 9.12 1.41 -18.35
N LEU A 164 8.86 2.33 -17.41
CA LEU A 164 8.62 2.03 -15.99
C LEU A 164 7.38 1.15 -15.78
N MET A 165 6.28 1.46 -16.47
CA MET A 165 5.06 0.65 -16.42
C MET A 165 5.31 -0.77 -16.93
N GLN A 166 6.11 -0.92 -17.99
CA GLN A 166 6.46 -2.23 -18.53
C GLN A 166 7.35 -3.01 -17.56
N GLN A 167 8.35 -2.38 -16.96
CA GLN A 167 9.17 -3.00 -15.91
C GLN A 167 8.34 -3.45 -14.71
N TYR A 168 7.39 -2.61 -14.26
CA TYR A 168 6.48 -2.96 -13.18
C TYR A 168 5.60 -4.16 -13.55
N ASN A 169 5.01 -4.16 -14.76
CA ASN A 169 4.17 -5.26 -15.23
C ASN A 169 4.96 -6.57 -15.37
N ASP A 170 6.20 -6.51 -15.86
CA ASP A 170 7.08 -7.67 -15.97
C ASP A 170 7.47 -8.21 -14.59
N ALA A 171 7.77 -7.32 -13.62
CA ALA A 171 8.05 -7.70 -12.24
C ALA A 171 6.82 -8.32 -11.57
N PHE A 172 5.64 -7.71 -11.73
CA PHE A 172 4.38 -8.24 -11.22
C PHE A 172 4.08 -9.62 -11.82
N LYS A 173 4.26 -9.76 -13.14
CA LYS A 173 4.07 -11.04 -13.84
C LYS A 173 5.02 -12.12 -13.32
N LYS A 174 6.29 -11.81 -13.03
CA LYS A 174 7.22 -12.78 -12.41
C LYS A 174 6.75 -13.25 -11.05
N VAL A 175 6.32 -12.33 -10.17
CA VAL A 175 5.77 -12.66 -8.86
C VAL A 175 4.51 -13.51 -9.01
N TRP A 176 3.64 -13.14 -9.95
CA TRP A 176 2.42 -13.89 -10.24
C TRP A 176 2.72 -15.30 -10.80
N ASP A 177 3.67 -15.43 -11.72
CA ASP A 177 4.10 -16.71 -12.28
C ASP A 177 4.74 -17.58 -11.19
N GLU A 178 5.53 -17.01 -10.29
CA GLU A 178 6.10 -17.73 -9.14
C GLU A 178 5.02 -18.17 -8.15
N LEU A 179 4.08 -17.28 -7.80
CA LEU A 179 2.91 -17.62 -6.98
C LEU A 179 2.04 -18.71 -7.65
N SER A 180 1.88 -18.66 -8.97
CA SER A 180 1.16 -19.67 -9.74
C SER A 180 1.86 -21.02 -9.69
N LYS A 181 3.21 -21.05 -9.66
CA LYS A 181 3.97 -22.28 -9.42
C LYS A 181 3.72 -22.82 -8.03
N TYR A 182 3.65 -22.01 -6.97
CA TYR A 182 3.27 -22.50 -5.64
C TYR A 182 1.83 -23.02 -5.58
N LEU A 183 0.91 -22.43 -6.35
CA LEU A 183 -0.45 -22.95 -6.51
C LEU A 183 -0.47 -24.28 -7.26
N LEU A 184 0.37 -24.45 -8.29
CA LEU A 184 0.46 -25.65 -9.12
C LEU A 184 1.34 -26.76 -8.51
N GLU A 185 2.37 -26.41 -7.75
CA GLU A 185 3.26 -27.30 -7.01
C GLU A 185 2.62 -27.72 -5.67
N SER A 186 1.70 -28.67 -5.80
CA SER A 186 1.66 -29.93 -5.04
C SER A 186 1.61 -29.94 -3.49
N LYS A 187 1.34 -28.82 -2.81
CA LYS A 187 0.85 -28.89 -1.40
C LYS A 187 -0.57 -28.39 -1.23
N PHE A 188 -0.93 -27.27 -1.85
CA PHE A 188 -2.27 -26.70 -1.73
C PHE A 188 -3.32 -27.52 -2.52
N ASN A 189 -3.04 -27.82 -3.79
CA ASN A 189 -3.94 -28.61 -4.63
C ASN A 189 -3.97 -30.10 -4.26
N THR A 190 -2.88 -30.67 -3.74
CA THR A 190 -2.85 -32.08 -3.30
C THR A 190 -3.64 -32.31 -2.01
N GLU A 191 -3.72 -31.32 -1.12
CA GLU A 191 -4.61 -31.38 0.05
C GLU A 191 -6.08 -31.21 -0.35
N ILE A 192 -6.40 -30.22 -1.18
CA ILE A 192 -7.79 -30.02 -1.64
C ILE A 192 -8.29 -31.18 -2.50
N ALA A 193 -7.45 -31.77 -3.36
CA ALA A 193 -7.80 -32.92 -4.20
C ALA A 193 -8.09 -34.20 -3.40
N LYS A 194 -7.67 -34.29 -2.12
CA LYS A 194 -8.12 -35.38 -1.22
C LYS A 194 -9.58 -35.22 -0.80
N TYR A 195 -10.13 -34.00 -0.86
CA TYR A 195 -11.48 -33.70 -0.41
C TYR A 195 -12.45 -33.37 -1.54
N VAL A 196 -11.98 -32.89 -2.70
CA VAL A 196 -12.83 -32.59 -3.87
C VAL A 196 -12.08 -32.81 -5.19
N THR A 197 -12.62 -33.63 -6.08
CA THR A 197 -12.18 -33.73 -7.48
C THR A 197 -12.84 -32.63 -8.32
N LEU A 198 -12.10 -31.57 -8.63
CA LEU A 198 -12.59 -30.46 -9.44
C LEU A 198 -12.10 -30.60 -10.89
N THR A 199 -12.80 -31.40 -11.70
CA THR A 199 -12.54 -31.46 -13.16
C THR A 199 -13.39 -30.46 -13.96
N THR A 200 -14.30 -29.74 -13.31
CA THR A 200 -15.06 -28.60 -13.90
C THR A 200 -15.45 -27.61 -12.80
N LYS A 201 -15.68 -26.33 -13.16
CA LYS A 201 -16.27 -25.33 -12.26
C LYS A 201 -17.61 -25.86 -11.74
N GLN A 202 -17.74 -26.04 -10.42
CA GLN A 202 -19.02 -26.38 -9.79
C GLN A 202 -19.49 -25.22 -8.93
N ASP A 203 -20.64 -24.65 -9.25
CA ASP A 203 -21.40 -23.81 -8.33
C ASP A 203 -22.13 -24.70 -7.32
N ILE A 204 -21.91 -24.47 -6.03
CA ILE A 204 -22.59 -25.21 -4.96
C ILE A 204 -23.82 -24.42 -4.52
N ASN A 205 -24.89 -24.53 -5.32
CA ASN A 205 -26.20 -23.96 -4.97
C ASN A 205 -27.12 -25.07 -4.45
N GLY A 206 -27.01 -25.41 -3.16
CA GLY A 206 -27.94 -26.32 -2.48
C GLY A 206 -27.35 -27.09 -1.28
N ILE A 207 -28.24 -27.66 -0.44
CA ILE A 207 -27.88 -28.52 0.71
C ILE A 207 -27.19 -29.80 0.21
N LYS A 208 -26.00 -30.10 0.73
CA LYS A 208 -25.25 -31.33 0.41
C LYS A 208 -25.33 -32.32 1.58
N ASN A 209 -25.80 -33.53 1.28
CA ASN A 209 -25.73 -34.66 2.21
C ASN A 209 -24.38 -35.36 2.02
N PHE A 210 -23.50 -35.27 3.02
CA PHE A 210 -22.22 -35.97 3.00
C PHE A 210 -22.42 -37.45 3.36
N THR A 211 -21.96 -38.36 2.48
CA THR A 211 -22.00 -39.81 2.72
C THR A 211 -20.96 -40.29 3.76
N LYS A 212 -19.97 -39.43 4.07
CA LYS A 212 -19.09 -39.52 5.25
C LYS A 212 -18.84 -38.12 5.80
N LEU A 213 -18.94 -37.96 7.12
CA LEU A 213 -18.63 -36.71 7.80
C LEU A 213 -17.17 -36.30 7.52
N PRO A 214 -16.89 -35.04 7.15
CA PRO A 214 -15.52 -34.56 7.06
C PRO A 214 -14.86 -34.70 8.44
N THR A 215 -13.71 -35.37 8.49
CA THR A 215 -12.91 -35.54 9.71
C THR A 215 -11.64 -34.70 9.61
N SER A 216 -11.43 -33.82 10.58
CA SER A 216 -10.16 -33.08 10.75
C SER A 216 -9.25 -33.80 11.74
N ASN A 217 -7.93 -33.78 11.54
CA ASN A 217 -6.95 -34.27 12.52
C ASN A 217 -6.60 -33.21 13.59
N LEU A 218 -7.12 -31.98 13.46
CA LEU A 218 -6.93 -30.93 14.44
C LEU A 218 -7.75 -31.25 15.70
N GLN A 219 -7.08 -31.25 16.85
CA GLN A 219 -7.76 -31.29 18.14
C GLN A 219 -8.23 -29.88 18.49
N ALA A 220 -9.53 -29.73 18.73
CA ALA A 220 -10.09 -28.48 19.18
C ALA A 220 -9.47 -28.07 20.53
N SER A 221 -9.03 -26.82 20.63
CA SER A 221 -8.40 -26.18 21.78
C SER A 221 -9.23 -25.03 22.35
N LYS A 222 -10.32 -24.65 21.67
CA LYS A 222 -11.25 -23.58 22.06
C LYS A 222 -12.71 -24.03 21.90
N ASP A 223 -13.61 -23.43 22.67
CA ASP A 223 -15.04 -23.79 22.73
C ASP A 223 -15.79 -23.62 21.40
N GLU A 224 -15.28 -22.77 20.52
CA GLU A 224 -15.87 -22.41 19.23
C GLU A 224 -15.33 -23.25 18.05
N GLU A 225 -14.54 -24.29 18.32
CA GLU A 225 -13.99 -25.19 17.31
C GLU A 225 -14.81 -26.49 17.17
N PHE A 226 -15.07 -26.91 15.92
CA PHE A 226 -15.82 -28.14 15.63
C PHE A 226 -15.07 -29.40 16.10
N VAL A 227 -15.67 -30.15 17.04
CA VAL A 227 -15.13 -31.43 17.50
C VAL A 227 -15.60 -32.56 16.59
N ASN A 228 -14.65 -33.29 15.97
CA ASN A 228 -15.02 -34.44 15.14
C ASN A 228 -15.55 -35.61 16.00
N LEU A 229 -16.41 -36.46 15.42
CA LEU A 229 -16.99 -37.63 16.11
C LEU A 229 -15.90 -38.59 16.65
N GLY A 230 -14.72 -38.63 16.05
CA GLY A 230 -13.59 -39.42 16.52
C GLY A 230 -13.03 -38.95 17.86
N THR A 231 -13.02 -37.64 18.11
CA THR A 231 -12.57 -37.03 19.36
C THR A 231 -13.61 -37.25 20.46
N LEU A 232 -14.90 -37.13 20.14
CA LEU A 232 -15.98 -37.51 21.06
C LEU A 232 -15.91 -39.00 21.43
N LYS A 233 -15.62 -39.88 20.46
CA LYS A 233 -15.41 -41.33 20.69
C LYS A 233 -14.17 -41.63 21.55
N LYS A 234 -13.12 -40.83 21.47
CA LYS A 234 -11.96 -40.93 22.38
C LYS A 234 -12.30 -40.50 23.80
N LEU A 235 -13.19 -39.51 23.98
CA LEU A 235 -13.70 -39.13 25.30
C LEU A 235 -14.67 -40.17 25.87
N ILE A 236 -15.38 -40.93 25.03
CA ILE A 236 -16.28 -42.01 25.48
C ILE A 236 -15.57 -43.08 26.31
N SER A 237 -14.28 -43.37 26.09
CA SER A 237 -13.54 -44.33 26.94
C SER A 237 -13.41 -43.88 28.40
N SER A 238 -13.47 -42.56 28.65
CA SER A 238 -13.54 -42.02 30.02
C SER A 238 -14.94 -42.14 30.64
N LEU A 239 -15.98 -42.19 29.80
CA LEU A 239 -17.38 -42.39 30.21
C LEU A 239 -17.75 -43.88 30.36
N SER A 240 -17.03 -44.79 29.70
CA SER A 240 -17.32 -46.24 29.73
C SER A 240 -17.02 -46.93 31.07
N ASN A 241 -16.34 -46.22 31.98
CA ASN A 241 -15.98 -46.71 33.33
C ASN A 241 -16.85 -46.09 34.43
N GLY A 242 -17.93 -45.38 34.07
CA GLY A 242 -18.90 -44.86 35.04
C GLY A 242 -19.73 -45.97 35.69
N LEU A 243 -20.22 -45.69 36.91
CA LEU A 243 -21.16 -46.54 37.62
C LEU A 243 -22.45 -46.70 36.80
N GLY A 244 -22.94 -47.95 36.67
CA GLY A 244 -24.14 -48.30 35.91
C GLY A 244 -23.91 -48.55 34.40
N VAL A 245 -22.73 -48.24 33.86
CA VAL A 245 -22.43 -48.48 32.42
C VAL A 245 -21.99 -49.92 32.20
N GLY A 246 -22.92 -50.74 31.68
CA GLY A 246 -22.67 -52.15 31.37
C GLY A 246 -22.58 -53.07 32.60
N GLN A 247 -23.01 -52.57 33.76
CA GLN A 247 -23.11 -53.32 35.01
C GLN A 247 -24.52 -53.88 35.19
N ARG A 248 -24.66 -54.94 35.98
CA ARG A 248 -25.96 -55.53 36.34
C ARG A 248 -26.04 -55.77 37.85
N TYR A 249 -27.25 -55.84 38.39
CA TYR A 249 -27.44 -56.26 39.77
C TYR A 249 -27.12 -57.75 39.92
N VAL A 250 -26.27 -58.07 40.90
CA VAL A 250 -25.89 -59.42 41.28
C VAL A 250 -26.34 -59.63 42.72
N ASP A 251 -27.22 -60.61 42.94
CA ASP A 251 -27.60 -61.05 44.28
C ASP A 251 -26.41 -61.72 44.95
N CYS A 252 -26.00 -61.15 46.06
CA CYS A 252 -24.81 -61.52 46.80
C CYS A 252 -25.13 -62.00 48.22
N ILE A 253 -26.41 -62.16 48.58
CA ILE A 253 -26.84 -62.51 49.95
C ILE A 253 -26.22 -63.82 50.46
N HIS A 254 -26.00 -64.80 49.56
CA HIS A 254 -25.40 -66.09 49.89
C HIS A 254 -23.89 -66.18 49.57
N THR A 255 -23.30 -65.11 49.02
CA THR A 255 -21.87 -65.08 48.66
C THR A 255 -21.07 -64.06 49.45
N ARG A 256 -21.74 -63.28 50.32
CA ARG A 256 -21.12 -62.33 51.24
C ARG A 256 -21.43 -62.72 52.67
N SER A 257 -20.46 -62.55 53.55
CA SER A 257 -20.56 -62.90 54.95
C SER A 257 -20.07 -61.74 55.81
N PRO A 258 -20.70 -61.51 56.97
CA PRO A 258 -20.27 -60.48 57.90
C PRO A 258 -18.81 -60.69 58.32
N ASN A 259 -18.10 -59.59 58.57
CA ASN A 259 -16.71 -59.53 59.02
C ASN A 259 -15.69 -60.12 58.03
N VAL A 260 -16.08 -60.24 56.75
CA VAL A 260 -15.18 -60.57 55.65
C VAL A 260 -14.94 -59.33 54.80
N THR A 261 -13.68 -59.14 54.37
CA THR A 261 -13.30 -58.06 53.47
C THR A 261 -13.29 -58.54 52.03
N TYR A 262 -13.97 -57.82 51.15
CA TYR A 262 -14.10 -58.11 49.73
C TYR A 262 -13.44 -57.02 48.90
N THR A 263 -12.80 -57.40 47.79
CA THR A 263 -12.18 -56.44 46.86
C THR A 263 -13.06 -56.23 45.63
N ASN A 264 -13.27 -54.98 45.24
CA ASN A 264 -13.87 -54.65 43.96
C ASN A 264 -12.87 -54.88 42.82
N THR A 265 -12.95 -56.04 42.17
CA THR A 265 -12.06 -56.46 41.07
C THR A 265 -12.58 -56.11 39.67
N THR A 266 -13.68 -55.36 39.56
CA THR A 266 -14.35 -55.12 38.26
C THR A 266 -13.64 -54.10 37.37
N GLY A 267 -12.66 -53.36 37.92
CA GLY A 267 -12.06 -52.21 37.26
C GLY A 267 -12.99 -51.00 37.12
N LYS A 268 -14.21 -51.06 37.69
CA LYS A 268 -15.21 -49.98 37.73
C LYS A 268 -15.70 -49.75 39.16
N PRO A 269 -16.23 -48.57 39.51
CA PRO A 269 -16.96 -48.43 40.77
C PRO A 269 -18.16 -49.36 40.79
N ILE A 270 -18.45 -49.99 41.93
CA ILE A 270 -19.66 -50.79 42.14
C ILE A 270 -20.54 -50.11 43.19
N MET A 271 -21.84 -50.33 43.12
CA MET A 271 -22.78 -49.90 44.17
C MET A 271 -23.21 -51.12 44.97
N ILE A 272 -23.17 -50.99 46.29
CA ILE A 272 -23.65 -52.00 47.23
C ILE A 272 -24.94 -51.50 47.83
N ILE A 273 -25.95 -52.35 47.83
CA ILE A 273 -27.26 -52.11 48.44
C ILE A 273 -27.53 -53.25 49.41
N THR A 274 -27.75 -52.92 50.68
CA THR A 274 -28.03 -53.91 51.72
C THR A 274 -29.17 -53.46 52.62
N ASP A 275 -29.96 -54.41 53.07
CA ASP A 275 -31.00 -54.20 54.08
C ASP A 275 -30.64 -54.98 55.36
N SER A 276 -30.64 -54.28 56.50
CA SER A 276 -30.44 -54.88 57.83
C SER A 276 -31.64 -55.72 58.30
N GLY A 277 -32.82 -55.54 57.68
CA GLY A 277 -34.06 -56.25 57.97
C GLY A 277 -34.41 -56.25 59.46
N ALA A 278 -34.96 -57.37 59.94
CA ALA A 278 -35.39 -57.51 61.34
C ALA A 278 -34.22 -57.71 62.35
N TYR A 279 -32.98 -57.43 61.95
CA TYR A 279 -31.83 -57.57 62.84
C TYR A 279 -31.84 -56.49 63.91
N ARG A 280 -32.03 -56.89 65.17
CA ARG A 280 -31.99 -56.00 66.34
C ARG A 280 -30.56 -55.70 66.77
N GLY A 281 -29.87 -54.89 65.98
CA GLY A 281 -28.48 -54.53 66.20
C GLY A 281 -27.94 -53.58 65.13
N LYS A 282 -26.77 -52.99 65.42
CA LYS A 282 -26.11 -52.04 64.53
C LYS A 282 -25.20 -52.77 63.54
N VAL A 283 -25.39 -52.56 62.24
CA VAL A 283 -24.49 -53.05 61.18
C VAL A 283 -23.64 -51.88 60.71
N ASN A 284 -22.33 -51.94 60.94
CA ASN A 284 -21.37 -50.95 60.42
C ASN A 284 -20.79 -51.41 59.09
N TYR A 285 -20.64 -50.49 58.14
CA TYR A 285 -20.09 -50.69 56.80
C TYR A 285 -18.79 -49.90 56.63
N TYR A 286 -17.83 -50.49 55.92
CA TYR A 286 -16.49 -49.96 55.74
C TYR A 286 -16.07 -50.02 54.28
N VAL A 287 -15.31 -49.03 53.83
CA VAL A 287 -14.56 -49.05 52.56
C VAL A 287 -13.09 -48.71 52.85
N ASP A 288 -12.19 -49.56 52.35
CA ASP A 288 -10.74 -49.49 52.63
C ASP A 288 -10.42 -49.43 54.13
N GLY A 289 -11.22 -50.16 54.93
CA GLY A 289 -11.12 -50.19 56.39
C GLY A 289 -11.67 -48.95 57.11
N ASN A 290 -12.07 -47.91 56.38
CA ASN A 290 -12.64 -46.70 56.96
C ASN A 290 -14.14 -46.87 57.19
N PHE A 291 -14.62 -46.48 58.38
CA PHE A 291 -16.05 -46.46 58.68
C PHE A 291 -16.77 -45.50 57.75
N LEU A 292 -17.84 -45.98 57.10
CA LEU A 292 -18.68 -45.16 56.25
C LEU A 292 -19.98 -44.75 56.95
N VAL A 293 -20.76 -45.76 57.32
CA VAL A 293 -22.13 -45.58 57.81
C VAL A 293 -22.55 -46.84 58.56
N SER A 294 -23.64 -46.73 59.30
CA SER A 294 -24.28 -47.84 59.97
C SER A 294 -25.78 -47.89 59.69
N SER A 295 -26.35 -49.09 59.64
CA SER A 295 -27.80 -49.31 59.72
C SER A 295 -28.22 -49.92 61.04
N GLU A 296 -29.48 -49.64 61.38
CA GLU A 296 -30.26 -50.27 62.46
C GLU A 296 -31.48 -50.97 61.84
N ASP A 297 -32.40 -51.48 62.67
CA ASP A 297 -33.57 -52.27 62.27
C ASP A 297 -34.34 -51.65 61.08
N TYR A 298 -34.55 -52.46 60.04
CA TYR A 298 -35.29 -52.11 58.81
C TYR A 298 -34.74 -50.89 58.04
N GLN A 299 -33.41 -50.77 57.97
CA GLN A 299 -32.75 -49.71 57.20
C GLN A 299 -31.96 -50.28 56.03
N GLU A 300 -32.21 -49.69 54.87
CA GLU A 300 -31.40 -49.90 53.68
C GLU A 300 -30.20 -48.96 53.67
N VAL A 301 -29.04 -49.50 53.35
CA VAL A 301 -27.80 -48.74 53.15
C VAL A 301 -27.32 -48.96 51.73
N THR A 302 -27.05 -47.85 51.07
CA THR A 302 -26.43 -47.83 49.74
C THR A 302 -25.12 -47.06 49.80
N PHE A 303 -24.06 -47.66 49.26
CA PHE A 303 -22.76 -47.00 49.16
C PHE A 303 -21.98 -47.46 47.92
N ILE A 304 -21.01 -46.65 47.50
CA ILE A 304 -20.17 -46.92 46.33
C ILE A 304 -18.81 -47.43 46.80
N VAL A 305 -18.32 -48.50 46.16
CA VAL A 305 -16.95 -49.00 46.34
C VAL A 305 -16.14 -48.68 45.08
N PRO A 306 -15.09 -47.84 45.16
CA PRO A 306 -14.23 -47.53 44.02
C PRO A 306 -13.57 -48.78 43.41
N PRO A 307 -13.10 -48.72 42.15
CA PRO A 307 -12.36 -49.83 41.55
C PRO A 307 -11.09 -50.13 42.35
N ASN A 308 -10.80 -51.42 42.56
CA ASN A 308 -9.68 -51.94 43.35
C ASN A 308 -9.71 -51.62 44.87
N SER A 309 -10.70 -50.87 45.35
CA SER A 309 -10.95 -50.70 46.79
C SER A 309 -11.57 -51.94 47.41
N THR A 310 -11.50 -52.01 48.73
CA THR A 310 -12.08 -53.07 49.55
C THR A 310 -13.30 -52.58 50.31
N TYR A 311 -14.19 -53.50 50.69
CA TYR A 311 -15.31 -53.19 51.57
C TYR A 311 -15.60 -54.34 52.55
N SER A 312 -16.22 -54.03 53.67
CA SER A 312 -16.69 -55.02 54.66
C SER A 312 -17.89 -54.50 55.44
N PHE A 313 -18.57 -55.40 56.15
CA PHE A 313 -19.73 -55.10 56.99
C PHE A 313 -19.75 -56.01 58.21
N SER A 314 -20.28 -55.55 59.34
CA SER A 314 -20.04 -56.19 60.66
C SER A 314 -21.16 -57.09 61.19
N GLY A 315 -22.36 -57.05 60.58
CA GLY A 315 -23.55 -57.78 61.02
C GLY A 315 -24.33 -58.40 59.86
N PRO A 316 -25.39 -59.19 60.14
CA PRO A 316 -26.16 -59.86 59.10
C PRO A 316 -26.95 -58.85 58.25
N CYS A 317 -27.14 -59.20 56.97
CA CYS A 317 -28.05 -58.50 56.06
C CYS A 317 -29.13 -59.48 55.59
N TYR A 318 -30.31 -58.98 55.24
CA TYR A 318 -31.42 -59.76 54.67
C TYR A 318 -31.49 -59.64 53.14
N SER A 319 -30.90 -58.59 52.60
CA SER A 319 -30.63 -58.44 51.18
C SER A 319 -29.20 -57.93 50.99
N PHE A 320 -28.55 -58.35 49.92
CA PHE A 320 -27.23 -57.85 49.56
C PHE A 320 -27.09 -57.88 48.04
N TRP A 321 -27.07 -56.70 47.42
CA TRP A 321 -26.97 -56.56 45.98
C TRP A 321 -25.72 -55.77 45.62
N GLU A 322 -25.01 -56.22 44.57
CA GLU A 322 -23.92 -55.48 43.95
C GLU A 322 -24.34 -55.08 42.53
N LEU A 323 -24.35 -53.78 42.21
CA LEU A 323 -24.37 -53.32 40.82
C LEU A 323 -22.95 -53.36 40.28
N ARG A 324 -22.62 -54.38 39.48
CA ARG A 324 -21.25 -54.65 39.06
C ARG A 324 -21.07 -55.22 37.65
#